data_AF-A0A7S0EMV4-F1
#
_entry.id   AF-A0A7S0EMV4-F1
#
_cell.length_a   1.000
_cell.length_b   1.000
_cell.length_c   1.000
_cell.angle_alpha   90.00
_cell.angle_beta   90.00
_cell.angle_gamma   90.00
#
_symmetry.space_group_name_H-M   'P 1'
#
loop_
_entity.id
_entity.type
_entity.pdbx_description
1 polymer ?
#
loop_
_entity_poly.entity_id
_entity_poly.type
_entity_poly.pdbx_seq_one_letter_code
_entity_poly.pdbx_strand_id
1 'polypeptide(L)'
;FNVAASRPTLAQLLRYAALSSVVVVACTMAFLVGGSSGMSRDPAVIAQMRAVAPLMAATLCLHGTAVTLEGVLVAQKAFLSLGITYATFAATAAAGFTAIRSGLWAPRGSGLLGIWLVYVWFQVYRVALFVVLGGLLPKWARRKGGRDAADAADAVDALVAASDARADARADAAGA
;
A
#
# COMPACT_ATOMS: atom_id res chain seq x y z
N PHE A 1 11.60 -18.77 -10.39
CA PHE A 1 12.53 -17.68 -10.05
C PHE A 1 13.08 -17.93 -8.64
N ASN A 2 14.39 -18.08 -8.48
CA ASN A 2 15.00 -18.32 -7.15
C ASN A 2 15.30 -16.98 -6.46
N VAL A 3 14.38 -16.53 -5.62
CA VAL A 3 14.48 -15.26 -4.89
C VAL A 3 15.75 -15.19 -4.04
N ALA A 4 16.16 -16.31 -3.43
CA ALA A 4 17.35 -16.36 -2.58
C ALA A 4 18.63 -16.13 -3.38
N ALA A 5 18.72 -16.70 -4.59
CA ALA A 5 19.84 -16.48 -5.50
C ALA A 5 19.84 -15.05 -6.08
N SER A 6 18.67 -14.44 -6.27
CA SER A 6 18.53 -13.08 -6.82
C SER A 6 18.66 -11.96 -5.79
N ARG A 7 18.80 -12.27 -4.49
CA ARG A 7 18.94 -11.28 -3.41
C ARG A 7 20.00 -10.19 -3.63
N PRO A 8 21.25 -10.49 -4.06
CA PRO A 8 22.25 -9.44 -4.26
C PRO A 8 21.83 -8.46 -5.36
N THR A 9 21.28 -8.96 -6.46
CA THR A 9 20.74 -8.14 -7.55
C THR A 9 19.56 -7.28 -7.08
N LEU A 10 18.64 -7.86 -6.29
CA LEU A 10 17.50 -7.11 -5.74
C LEU A 10 17.95 -6.02 -4.77
N ALA A 11 18.91 -6.30 -3.90
CA ALA A 11 19.47 -5.31 -2.99
C ALA A 11 20.17 -4.17 -3.75
N GLN A 12 20.86 -4.49 -4.84
CA GLN A 12 21.51 -3.50 -5.69
C GLN A 12 20.48 -2.65 -6.46
N LEU A 13 19.43 -3.26 -7.01
CA LEU A 13 18.31 -2.55 -7.65
C LEU A 13 17.59 -1.63 -6.67
N LEU A 14 17.32 -2.09 -5.44
CA LEU A 14 16.70 -1.26 -4.40
C LEU A 14 17.61 -0.10 -3.98
N ARG A 15 18.92 -0.32 -3.90
CA ARG A 15 19.89 0.77 -3.66
C ARG A 15 19.89 1.80 -4.79
N TYR A 16 19.90 1.36 -6.04
CA TYR A 16 19.80 2.28 -7.18
C TYR A 16 18.46 2.99 -7.23
N ALA A 17 17.36 2.32 -6.89
CA ALA A 17 16.04 2.93 -6.77
C ALA A 17 16.00 4.00 -5.68
N ALA A 18 16.65 3.76 -4.53
CA ALA A 18 16.78 4.76 -3.46
C ALA A 18 17.63 5.96 -3.92
N LEU A 19 18.74 5.73 -4.61
CA LEU A 19 19.59 6.81 -5.14
C LEU A 19 18.87 7.63 -6.22
N SER A 20 18.22 6.98 -7.18
CA SER A 20 17.44 7.67 -8.21
C SER A 20 16.27 8.44 -7.60
N SER A 21 15.68 7.92 -6.53
CA SER A 21 14.64 8.63 -5.76
C SER A 21 15.13 9.93 -5.17
N VAL A 22 16.34 9.97 -4.60
CA VAL A 22 16.94 11.20 -4.05
C VAL A 22 17.16 12.23 -5.16
N VAL A 23 17.69 11.80 -6.32
CA VAL A 23 17.90 12.68 -7.48
C VAL A 23 16.57 13.22 -7.99
N VAL A 24 15.55 12.36 -8.13
CA VAL A 24 14.21 12.78 -8.59
C VAL A 24 13.58 13.76 -7.60
N VAL A 25 13.67 13.52 -6.29
CA VAL A 25 13.19 14.48 -5.28
C VAL A 25 13.89 15.81 -5.43
N ALA A 26 15.23 15.82 -5.52
CA ALA A 26 16.01 17.04 -5.66
C ALA A 26 15.60 17.81 -6.93
N CYS A 27 15.47 17.12 -8.07
CA CYS A 27 15.01 17.73 -9.33
C CYS A 27 13.57 18.24 -9.24
N THR A 28 12.64 17.47 -8.67
CA THR A 28 11.24 17.87 -8.50
C THR A 28 11.12 19.08 -7.56
N MET A 29 11.90 19.11 -6.48
CA MET A 29 11.95 20.26 -5.56
C MET A 29 12.54 21.49 -6.24
N ALA A 30 13.67 21.34 -6.94
CA ALA A 30 14.29 22.45 -7.67
C ALA A 30 13.34 23.01 -8.74
N PHE A 31 12.65 22.14 -9.48
CA PHE A 31 11.70 22.52 -10.52
C PHE A 31 10.44 23.18 -9.95
N LEU A 32 9.85 22.65 -8.88
CA LEU A 32 8.63 23.21 -8.30
C LEU A 32 8.89 24.48 -7.47
N VAL A 33 10.06 24.62 -6.84
CA VAL A 33 10.39 25.83 -6.07
C VAL A 33 10.90 26.93 -7.00
N GLY A 34 11.76 26.59 -7.96
CA GLY A 34 12.37 27.55 -8.88
C GLY A 34 11.57 27.84 -10.16
N GLY A 35 10.75 26.89 -10.62
CA GLY A 35 10.04 26.95 -11.90
C GLY A 35 8.53 27.12 -11.82
N SER A 36 7.92 27.13 -10.62
CA SER A 36 6.45 27.26 -10.47
C SER A 36 5.88 28.53 -11.11
N SER A 37 6.66 29.61 -11.14
CA SER A 37 6.28 30.89 -11.77
C SER A 37 6.22 30.81 -13.30
N GLY A 38 6.87 29.82 -13.92
CA GLY A 38 6.78 29.55 -15.36
C GLY A 38 5.54 28.73 -15.75
N MET A 39 4.93 27.99 -14.81
CA MET A 39 3.77 27.12 -15.08
C MET A 39 2.43 27.82 -14.86
N SER A 40 2.35 28.73 -13.89
CA SER A 40 1.15 29.51 -13.63
C SER A 40 1.52 30.93 -13.17
N ARG A 41 0.65 31.89 -13.47
CA ARG A 41 0.73 33.27 -12.97
C ARG A 41 -0.18 33.51 -11.77
N ASP A 42 -1.07 32.56 -11.44
CA ASP A 42 -1.97 32.67 -10.30
C ASP A 42 -1.22 32.30 -8.99
N PRO A 43 -1.09 33.24 -8.03
CA PRO A 43 -0.40 32.98 -6.77
C PRO A 43 -1.08 31.89 -5.93
N ALA A 44 -2.40 31.70 -6.05
CA ALA A 44 -3.11 30.65 -5.34
C ALA A 44 -2.71 29.25 -5.84
N VAL A 45 -2.58 29.11 -7.17
CA VAL A 45 -2.12 27.86 -7.79
C VAL A 45 -0.66 27.58 -7.43
N ILE A 46 0.21 28.58 -7.49
CA ILE A 46 1.63 28.45 -7.11
C ILE A 46 1.77 28.00 -5.64
N ALA A 47 0.99 28.59 -4.73
CA ALA A 47 0.99 28.22 -3.32
C ALA A 47 0.58 26.74 -3.12
N GLN A 48 -0.45 26.29 -3.84
CA GLN A 48 -0.88 24.89 -3.79
C GLN A 48 0.15 23.93 -4.37
N MET A 49 0.77 24.28 -5.50
CA MET A 49 1.84 23.47 -6.11
C MET A 49 3.02 23.28 -5.14
N ARG A 50 3.42 24.35 -4.45
CA ARG A 50 4.49 24.31 -3.44
C ARG A 50 4.10 23.47 -2.21
N ALA A 51 2.84 23.56 -1.76
CA ALA A 51 2.35 22.77 -0.63
C ALA A 51 2.31 21.26 -0.94
N VAL A 52 2.05 20.90 -2.20
CA VAL A 52 1.93 19.51 -2.66
C VAL A 52 3.27 18.90 -3.08
N ALA A 53 4.25 19.72 -3.46
CA ALA A 53 5.58 19.30 -3.87
C ALA A 53 6.20 18.18 -2.98
N PRO A 54 6.21 18.28 -1.63
CA PRO A 54 6.80 17.23 -0.79
C PRO A 54 6.06 15.89 -0.92
N LEU A 55 4.73 15.91 -1.04
CA LEU A 55 3.93 14.71 -1.21
C LEU A 55 4.15 14.07 -2.59
N MET A 56 4.27 14.90 -3.64
CA MET A 56 4.65 14.46 -4.99
C MET A 56 6.00 13.75 -4.98
N ALA A 57 7.01 14.39 -4.39
CA ALA A 57 8.36 13.84 -4.34
C ALA A 57 8.39 12.51 -3.56
N ALA A 58 7.71 12.44 -2.40
CA ALA A 58 7.59 11.21 -1.64
C ALA A 58 6.90 10.08 -2.44
N THR A 59 5.84 10.42 -3.18
CA THR A 59 5.12 9.46 -4.05
C THR A 59 6.04 8.91 -5.12
N LEU A 60 6.84 9.77 -5.77
CA LEU A 60 7.80 9.36 -6.81
C LEU A 60 8.91 8.47 -6.25
N CYS A 61 9.43 8.74 -5.05
CA CYS A 61 10.42 7.86 -4.41
C CYS A 61 9.89 6.45 -4.17
N LEU A 62 8.69 6.38 -3.60
CA LEU A 62 8.10 5.11 -3.23
C LEU A 62 7.66 4.32 -4.47
N HIS A 63 7.32 5.02 -5.57
CA HIS A 63 6.89 4.40 -6.81
C HIS A 63 7.97 3.50 -7.42
N GLY A 64 9.21 3.98 -7.54
CA GLY A 64 10.31 3.18 -8.11
C GLY A 64 10.57 1.89 -7.31
N THR A 65 10.45 1.98 -5.99
CA THR A 65 10.54 0.82 -5.09
C THR A 65 9.37 -0.13 -5.30
N ALA A 66 8.13 0.37 -5.35
CA ALA A 66 6.93 -0.44 -5.57
C ALA A 66 6.96 -1.19 -6.90
N VAL A 67 7.36 -0.54 -8.00
CA VAL A 67 7.45 -1.16 -9.33
C VAL A 67 8.54 -2.23 -9.36
N THR A 68 9.68 -1.98 -8.72
CA THR A 68 10.76 -2.99 -8.62
C THR A 68 10.26 -4.24 -7.89
N LEU A 69 9.55 -4.07 -6.78
CA LEU A 69 8.99 -5.18 -6.00
C LEU A 69 7.86 -5.91 -6.73
N GLU A 70 7.03 -5.19 -7.47
CA GLU A 70 6.02 -5.79 -8.34
C GLU A 70 6.66 -6.65 -9.43
N GLY A 71 7.74 -6.18 -10.05
CA GLY A 71 8.52 -6.97 -11.00
C GLY A 71 9.00 -8.30 -10.40
N VAL A 72 9.35 -8.31 -9.12
CA VAL A 72 9.70 -9.56 -8.39
C VAL A 72 8.51 -10.51 -8.28
N LEU A 73 7.33 -10.01 -7.93
CA LEU A 73 6.12 -10.82 -7.82
C LEU A 73 5.67 -11.38 -9.18
N VAL A 74 5.80 -10.57 -10.23
CA VAL A 74 5.55 -11.00 -11.63
C VAL A 74 6.56 -12.08 -12.04
N ALA A 75 7.84 -11.93 -11.72
CA ALA A 75 8.86 -12.95 -11.98
C ALA A 75 8.62 -14.25 -11.21
N GLN A 76 7.96 -14.17 -10.04
CA GLN A 76 7.50 -15.33 -9.26
C GLN A 76 6.20 -15.94 -9.78
N LYS A 77 5.56 -15.34 -10.80
CA LYS A 77 4.23 -15.73 -11.32
C LYS A 77 3.12 -15.68 -10.27
N ALA A 78 3.25 -14.82 -9.26
CA ALA A 78 2.31 -14.68 -8.16
C ALA A 78 1.08 -13.81 -8.53
N PHE A 79 0.41 -14.14 -9.64
CA PHE A 79 -0.67 -13.30 -10.21
C PHE A 79 -1.90 -13.18 -9.31
N LEU A 80 -2.26 -14.24 -8.57
CA LEU A 80 -3.38 -14.20 -7.64
C LEU A 80 -3.13 -13.20 -6.51
N SER A 81 -1.93 -13.21 -5.91
CA SER A 81 -1.53 -12.24 -4.89
C SER A 81 -1.49 -10.82 -5.45
N LEU A 82 -1.06 -10.65 -6.70
CA LEU A 82 -1.13 -9.37 -7.41
C LEU A 82 -2.60 -8.90 -7.52
N GLY A 83 -3.50 -9.77 -7.98
CA GLY A 83 -4.92 -9.47 -8.12
C GLY A 83 -5.58 -9.05 -6.81
N ILE A 84 -5.32 -9.80 -5.73
CA ILE A 84 -5.82 -9.46 -4.38
C ILE A 84 -5.26 -8.10 -3.92
N THR A 85 -3.97 -7.83 -4.18
CA THR A 85 -3.35 -6.55 -3.86
C THR A 85 -4.03 -5.38 -4.60
N TYR A 86 -4.32 -5.56 -5.89
CA TYR A 86 -4.99 -4.54 -6.69
C TYR A 86 -6.47 -4.34 -6.29
N ALA A 87 -7.16 -5.40 -5.87
CA ALA A 87 -8.52 -5.32 -5.36
C ALA A 87 -8.58 -4.59 -4.01
N THR A 88 -7.70 -4.95 -3.08
CA THR A 88 -7.56 -4.26 -1.78
C THR A 88 -7.12 -2.80 -1.95
N PHE A 89 -6.27 -2.52 -2.93
CA PHE A 89 -5.97 -1.16 -3.35
C PHE A 89 -7.22 -0.39 -3.79
N ALA A 90 -8.00 -0.94 -4.73
CA ALA A 90 -9.19 -0.27 -5.23
C ALA A 90 -10.17 0.06 -4.10
N ALA A 91 -10.35 -0.87 -3.15
CA ALA A 91 -11.17 -0.67 -1.97
C ALA A 91 -10.63 0.43 -1.05
N THR A 92 -9.33 0.43 -0.74
CA THR A 92 -8.70 1.42 0.15
C THR A 92 -8.66 2.81 -0.49
N ALA A 93 -8.44 2.92 -1.81
CA ALA A 93 -8.51 4.17 -2.54
C ALA A 93 -9.94 4.74 -2.51
N ALA A 94 -10.96 3.92 -2.80
CA ALA A 94 -12.35 4.34 -2.73
C ALA A 94 -12.76 4.79 -1.32
N ALA A 95 -12.31 4.08 -0.29
CA ALA A 95 -12.50 4.48 1.10
C ALA A 95 -11.82 5.81 1.43
N GLY A 96 -10.57 6.01 0.99
CA GLY A 96 -9.82 7.26 1.19
C GLY A 96 -10.48 8.46 0.53
N PHE A 97 -10.93 8.33 -0.73
CA PHE A 97 -11.65 9.41 -1.41
C PHE A 97 -13.01 9.72 -0.75
N THR A 98 -13.72 8.68 -0.29
CA THR A 98 -14.97 8.86 0.48
C THR A 98 -14.70 9.55 1.83
N ALA A 99 -13.60 9.21 2.50
CA ALA A 99 -13.18 9.83 3.77
C ALA A 99 -12.78 11.31 3.60
N ILE A 100 -12.13 11.66 2.48
CA ILE A 100 -11.86 13.08 2.13
C ILE A 100 -13.16 13.82 1.84
N ARG A 101 -14.04 13.23 1.03
CA ARG A 101 -15.32 13.85 0.65
C ARG A 101 -16.23 14.09 1.86
N SER A 102 -16.23 13.17 2.82
CA SER A 102 -16.99 13.29 4.07
C SER A 102 -16.36 14.25 5.09
N GLY A 103 -15.12 14.68 4.87
CA GLY A 103 -14.38 15.58 5.77
C GLY A 103 -13.76 14.87 6.99
N LEU A 104 -13.71 13.53 6.98
CA LEU A 104 -13.21 12.72 8.08
C LEU A 104 -11.68 12.78 8.18
N TRP A 105 -10.99 12.77 7.04
CA TRP A 105 -9.52 12.76 6.99
C TRP A 105 -8.89 14.13 6.81
N ALA A 106 -9.65 15.07 6.28
CA ALA A 106 -9.14 16.41 6.04
C ALA A 106 -10.30 17.41 6.12
N PRO A 107 -10.07 18.61 6.68
CA PRO A 107 -11.08 19.66 6.73
C PRO A 107 -11.66 19.93 5.34
N ARG A 108 -12.97 20.23 5.28
CA ARG A 108 -13.64 20.67 4.04
C ARG A 108 -12.84 21.84 3.45
N GLY A 109 -12.26 21.65 2.26
CA GLY A 109 -11.40 22.65 1.60
C GLY A 109 -9.95 22.21 1.34
N SER A 110 -9.52 21.07 1.87
CA SER A 110 -8.19 20.47 1.64
C SER A 110 -7.96 19.83 0.26
N GLY A 111 -8.89 20.02 -0.69
CA GLY A 111 -9.15 19.17 -1.86
C GLY A 111 -7.91 18.54 -2.52
N LEU A 112 -6.95 19.36 -2.96
CA LEU A 112 -5.75 18.85 -3.64
C LEU A 112 -4.80 18.10 -2.69
N LEU A 113 -4.57 18.64 -1.49
CA LEU A 113 -3.66 18.05 -0.50
C LEU A 113 -4.19 16.69 -0.01
N GLY A 114 -5.50 16.57 0.19
CA GLY A 114 -6.14 15.30 0.54
C GLY A 114 -5.91 14.20 -0.49
N ILE A 115 -6.06 14.52 -1.79
CA ILE A 115 -5.81 13.57 -2.88
C ILE A 115 -4.36 13.06 -2.82
N TRP A 116 -3.40 13.97 -2.61
CA TRP A 116 -1.99 13.60 -2.53
C TRP A 116 -1.66 12.76 -1.29
N LEU A 117 -2.34 12.98 -0.17
CA LEU A 117 -2.20 12.11 1.01
C LEU A 117 -2.66 10.68 0.73
N VAL A 118 -3.77 10.50 -0.01
CA VAL A 118 -4.22 9.17 -0.44
C VAL A 118 -3.21 8.52 -1.39
N TYR A 119 -2.60 9.29 -2.28
CA TYR A 119 -1.53 8.80 -3.15
C TYR A 119 -0.28 8.36 -2.39
N VAL A 120 0.16 9.14 -1.39
CA VAL A 120 1.30 8.76 -0.55
C VAL A 120 0.96 7.49 0.25
N TRP A 121 -0.21 7.45 0.88
CA TRP A 121 -0.71 6.26 1.58
C TRP A 121 -0.70 5.02 0.67
N PHE A 122 -1.18 5.17 -0.57
CA PHE A 122 -1.19 4.11 -1.56
C PHE A 122 0.21 3.56 -1.84
N GLN A 123 1.21 4.42 -2.03
CA GLN A 123 2.56 3.96 -2.31
C GLN A 123 3.18 3.26 -1.10
N VAL A 124 2.95 3.77 0.12
CA VAL A 124 3.39 3.12 1.36
C VAL A 124 2.76 1.73 1.49
N TYR A 125 1.44 1.63 1.29
CA TYR A 125 0.70 0.37 1.36
C TYR A 125 1.25 -0.66 0.37
N ARG A 126 1.49 -0.27 -0.89
CA ARG A 126 2.07 -1.16 -1.90
C ARG A 126 3.47 -1.63 -1.55
N VAL A 127 4.35 -0.72 -1.13
CA VAL A 127 5.72 -1.08 -0.74
C VAL A 127 5.68 -2.07 0.42
N ALA A 128 4.89 -1.79 1.47
CA ALA A 128 4.75 -2.67 2.62
C ALA A 128 4.26 -4.06 2.21
N LEU A 129 3.17 -4.13 1.44
CA LEU A 129 2.57 -5.39 1.02
C LEU A 129 3.50 -6.20 0.11
N PHE A 130 4.18 -5.55 -0.83
CA PHE A 130 5.09 -6.24 -1.75
C PHE A 130 6.41 -6.66 -1.08
N VAL A 131 6.89 -5.96 -0.05
CA VAL A 131 8.01 -6.43 0.78
C VAL A 131 7.63 -7.73 1.51
N VAL A 132 6.39 -7.80 2.02
CA VAL A 132 5.85 -8.99 2.70
C VAL A 132 5.67 -10.15 1.73
N LEU A 133 4.93 -9.93 0.65
CA LEU A 133 4.61 -10.96 -0.35
C LEU A 133 5.85 -11.40 -1.14
N GLY A 134 6.75 -10.47 -1.47
CA GLY A 134 7.99 -10.74 -2.21
C GLY A 134 9.02 -11.55 -1.42
N GLY A 135 8.77 -11.84 -0.13
CA GLY A 135 9.64 -12.69 0.68
C GLY A 135 10.96 -12.03 1.06
N LEU A 136 11.00 -10.70 1.07
CA LEU A 136 12.18 -9.91 1.45
C LEU A 136 12.33 -9.77 2.96
N LEU A 137 11.26 -10.01 3.73
CA LEU A 137 11.34 -10.10 5.20
C LEU A 137 12.17 -11.33 5.63
N PRO A 138 13.05 -11.19 6.65
CA PRO A 138 13.83 -12.30 7.17
C PRO A 138 12.94 -13.43 7.71
N LYS A 139 13.37 -14.68 7.54
CA LYS A 139 12.62 -15.92 7.87
C LYS A 139 12.04 -15.95 9.30
N TRP A 140 12.59 -15.17 10.22
CA TRP A 140 12.09 -15.03 11.59
C TRP A 140 10.68 -14.41 11.66
N ALA A 141 10.34 -13.46 10.78
CA ALA A 141 9.01 -12.84 10.75
C ALA A 141 7.93 -13.77 10.16
N ARG A 142 8.30 -14.71 9.26
CA ARG A 142 7.36 -15.69 8.69
C ARG A 142 6.88 -16.73 9.70
N ARG A 143 7.67 -17.05 10.74
CA ARG A 143 7.30 -18.05 11.76
C ARG A 143 6.22 -17.57 12.73
N LYS A 144 6.04 -16.26 12.89
CA LYS A 144 5.02 -15.69 13.79
C LYS A 144 3.67 -15.57 13.08
N GLY A 145 3.65 -14.98 11.87
CA GLY A 145 2.40 -14.83 11.09
C GLY A 145 1.77 -16.15 10.62
N GLY A 146 2.55 -17.21 10.39
CA GLY A 146 2.00 -18.54 10.07
C GLY A 146 1.39 -19.27 11.27
N ARG A 147 1.78 -18.88 12.49
CA ARG A 147 1.21 -19.42 13.74
C ARG A 147 -0.06 -18.67 14.08
N ASP A 148 -0.01 -17.34 14.06
CA ASP A 148 -1.16 -16.47 14.31
C ASP A 148 -2.31 -16.69 13.30
N ALA A 149 -1.99 -16.99 12.02
CA ALA A 149 -2.99 -17.30 11.00
C ALA A 149 -3.58 -18.72 11.12
N ALA A 150 -2.79 -19.69 11.59
CA ALA A 150 -3.29 -21.03 11.89
C ALA A 150 -4.19 -20.99 13.13
N ASP A 151 -3.76 -20.29 14.19
CA ASP A 151 -4.53 -20.08 15.41
C ASP A 151 -5.86 -19.35 15.12
N ALA A 152 -5.87 -18.41 14.17
CA ALA A 152 -7.09 -17.73 13.73
C ALA A 152 -8.02 -18.61 12.89
N ALA A 153 -7.49 -19.48 12.03
CA ALA A 153 -8.28 -20.43 11.26
C ALA A 153 -8.95 -21.47 12.18
N ASP A 154 -8.17 -22.03 13.12
CA ASP A 154 -8.68 -22.97 14.13
C ASP A 154 -9.77 -22.35 15.01
N ALA A 155 -9.63 -21.06 15.35
CA ALA A 155 -10.64 -20.33 16.11
C ALA A 155 -11.94 -20.11 15.32
N VAL A 156 -11.86 -19.88 14.00
CA VAL A 156 -13.03 -19.73 13.13
C VAL A 156 -13.74 -21.06 12.95
N ASP A 157 -13.00 -22.15 12.72
CA ASP A 157 -13.57 -23.49 12.58
C ASP A 157 -14.26 -23.95 13.87
N ALA A 158 -13.69 -23.63 15.04
CA ALA A 158 -14.32 -23.89 16.33
C ALA A 158 -15.62 -23.09 16.53
N LEU A 159 -15.67 -21.85 16.03
CA LEU A 159 -16.86 -20.99 16.09
C LEU A 159 -17.98 -21.49 15.18
N VAL A 160 -17.62 -21.97 13.98
CA VAL A 160 -18.57 -22.58 13.03
C VAL A 160 -19.14 -23.87 13.61
N ALA A 161 -18.29 -24.77 14.11
CA ALA A 161 -18.75 -26.00 14.75
C ALA A 161 -19.66 -25.75 15.96
N ALA A 162 -19.36 -24.73 16.77
CA ALA A 162 -20.20 -24.33 17.90
C ALA A 162 -21.54 -23.69 17.46
N SER A 163 -21.56 -23.02 16.30
CA SER A 163 -22.79 -22.48 15.71
C SER A 163 -23.70 -23.60 15.21
N ASP A 164 -23.14 -24.59 14.51
CA ASP A 164 -23.88 -25.72 13.96
C ASP A 164 -24.50 -26.58 15.08
N ALA A 165 -23.71 -26.90 16.12
CA ALA A 165 -24.21 -27.64 17.28
C ALA A 165 -25.36 -26.91 18.03
N ARG A 166 -25.36 -25.57 18.03
CA ARG A 166 -26.46 -24.78 18.61
C ARG A 166 -27.70 -24.73 17.72
N ALA A 167 -27.52 -24.82 16.40
CA ALA A 167 -28.62 -24.90 15.45
C ALA A 167 -29.35 -26.25 15.56
N ASP A 168 -28.59 -27.33 15.65
CA ASP A 168 -29.12 -28.69 15.82
C ASP A 168 -29.91 -28.83 17.14
N ALA A 169 -29.34 -28.38 18.27
CA ALA A 169 -30.02 -28.41 19.56
C ALA A 169 -31.33 -27.58 19.61
N ARG A 170 -31.42 -26.52 18.79
CA ARG A 170 -32.66 -25.72 18.67
C ARG A 170 -33.70 -26.40 17.79
N ALA A 171 -33.28 -27.14 16.77
CA ALA A 171 -34.18 -27.91 15.93
C ALA A 171 -34.83 -29.05 16.72
N ASP A 172 -34.05 -29.75 17.55
CA ASP A 172 -34.56 -30.84 18.42
C ASP A 172 -35.54 -30.32 19.47
N ALA A 173 -35.28 -29.14 20.05
CA ALA A 173 -36.17 -28.53 21.04
C ALA A 173 -37.48 -27.95 20.45
N ALA A 174 -37.54 -27.72 19.14
CA ALA A 174 -38.73 -27.22 18.45
C ALA A 174 -39.60 -28.33 17.83
N GLY A 175 -39.08 -29.56 17.76
CA GLY A 175 -39.77 -30.75 17.26
C GLY A 175 -40.36 -31.66 18.35
N ALA A 176 -40.11 -31.36 19.63
CA ALA A 176 -40.68 -32.03 20.80
C ALA A 176 -41.80 -31.19 21.44
#